data_AF-A0A958F1J5-F1
#
_entry.id   AF-A0A958F1J5-F1
#
_cell.length_a   1.000
_cell.length_b   1.000
_cell.length_c   1.000
_cell.angle_alpha   90.00
_cell.angle_beta   90.00
_cell.angle_gamma   90.00
#
_symmetry.space_group_name_H-M   'P 1'
#
loop_
_entity.id
_entity.type
_entity.pdbx_description
1 polymer ?
#
loop_
_entity_poly.entity_id
_entity_poly.type
_entity_poly.pdbx_seq_one_letter_code
_entity_poly.pdbx_strand_id
1 'polypeptide(L)'
;MIPPKSRKSEDMTYFLDLKEPWFALTHTQKQVGFALRWTGDVFRYLWYWQVFNGGQGYPWFSNTYNIGLEPWTSLPTSGLSDVVKQKTHLVLPPNGQISASMTAAIYTGLSEVNHVSINGKVS
;
A
#
# COMPACT_ATOMS: atom_id res chain seq x y z
N MET A 1 -4.89 10.44 7.90
CA MET A 1 -5.97 11.28 7.33
C MET A 1 -5.59 11.70 5.92
N ILE A 2 -6.55 11.74 4.99
CA ILE A 2 -6.30 12.24 3.63
C ILE A 2 -6.47 13.77 3.63
N PRO A 3 -5.46 14.57 3.20
CA PRO A 3 -5.50 16.02 3.25
C PRO A 3 -6.41 16.63 2.18
N PRO A 4 -6.90 17.87 2.32
CA PRO A 4 -7.75 18.50 1.31
C PRO A 4 -7.01 18.74 -0.02
N LYS A 5 -7.77 18.85 -1.12
CA LYS A 5 -7.24 19.11 -2.48
C LYS A 5 -6.38 20.38 -2.62
N SER A 6 -6.53 21.33 -1.69
CA SER A 6 -5.73 22.57 -1.66
C SER A 6 -4.28 22.33 -1.23
N ARG A 7 -3.94 21.17 -0.65
CA ARG A 7 -2.60 20.86 -0.16
C ARG A 7 -1.55 20.84 -1.27
N LYS A 8 -1.92 20.44 -2.49
CA LYS A 8 -1.03 20.37 -3.67
C LYS A 8 0.32 19.72 -3.35
N SER A 9 0.29 18.48 -2.87
CA SER A 9 1.52 17.72 -2.59
C SER A 9 1.57 16.41 -3.39
N GLU A 10 2.79 15.93 -3.57
CA GLU A 10 3.11 14.62 -4.12
C GLU A 10 4.23 14.03 -3.25
N ASP A 11 3.98 12.87 -2.66
CA ASP A 11 4.86 12.28 -1.66
C ASP A 11 4.95 10.76 -1.87
N MET A 12 6.13 10.20 -1.61
CA MET A 12 6.37 8.75 -1.56
C MET A 12 6.83 8.38 -0.16
N THR A 13 6.15 7.42 0.46
CA THR A 13 6.49 6.89 1.78
C THR A 13 6.57 5.37 1.73
N TYR A 14 7.45 4.81 2.54
CA TYR A 14 7.62 3.36 2.69
C TYR A 14 7.38 2.98 4.15
N PHE A 15 6.52 2.01 4.38
CA PHE A 15 6.42 1.36 5.69
C PHE A 15 7.28 0.10 5.68
N LEU A 16 8.16 0.02 6.68
CA LEU A 16 9.07 -1.09 6.92
C LEU A 16 8.59 -1.87 8.15
N ASP A 17 9.17 -3.05 8.38
CA ASP A 17 9.01 -3.84 9.62
C ASP A 17 7.54 -4.05 10.04
N LEU A 18 6.69 -4.40 9.07
CA LEU A 18 5.27 -4.63 9.27
C LEU A 18 5.03 -5.84 10.19
N LYS A 19 4.53 -5.61 11.40
CA LYS A 19 4.21 -6.69 12.36
C LYS A 19 2.99 -7.50 11.96
N GLU A 20 1.94 -6.81 11.49
CA GLU A 20 0.74 -7.42 10.95
C GLU A 20 0.46 -6.84 9.56
N PRO A 21 0.74 -7.59 8.47
CA PRO A 21 0.61 -7.06 7.11
C PRO A 21 -0.84 -6.87 6.63
N TRP A 22 -1.44 -5.75 7.00
CA TRP A 22 -2.71 -5.26 6.44
C TRP A 22 -2.80 -3.74 6.43
N PHE A 23 -3.73 -3.22 5.63
CA PHE A 23 -4.21 -1.85 5.75
C PHE A 23 -5.72 -1.79 5.52
N ALA A 24 -6.34 -0.71 6.00
CA ALA A 24 -7.72 -0.36 5.69
C ALA A 24 -7.84 1.13 5.38
N LEU A 25 -8.72 1.47 4.43
CA LEU A 25 -9.09 2.84 4.10
C LEU A 25 -10.59 3.02 4.36
N THR A 26 -10.94 3.82 5.36
CA THR A 26 -12.32 4.04 5.80
C THR A 26 -12.80 5.44 5.39
N HIS A 27 -13.92 5.52 4.68
CA HIS A 27 -14.69 6.76 4.57
C HIS A 27 -15.56 6.90 5.81
N THR A 28 -15.01 7.47 6.89
CA THR A 28 -15.61 7.48 8.24
C THR A 28 -17.05 8.05 8.29
N GLN A 29 -17.36 9.09 7.52
CA GLN A 29 -18.73 9.66 7.49
C GLN A 29 -19.77 8.74 6.84
N LYS A 30 -19.37 7.99 5.80
CA LYS A 30 -20.25 7.04 5.10
C LYS A 30 -20.16 5.64 5.70
N GLN A 31 -19.22 5.42 6.62
CA GLN A 31 -18.90 4.14 7.23
C GLN A 31 -18.81 3.01 6.18
N VAL A 32 -18.07 3.27 5.11
CA VAL A 32 -17.73 2.28 4.08
C VAL A 32 -16.22 2.31 3.89
N GLY A 33 -15.62 1.14 3.69
CA GLY A 33 -14.18 1.06 3.49
C GLY A 33 -13.71 -0.17 2.75
N PHE A 34 -12.44 -0.12 2.39
CA PHE A 34 -11.70 -1.19 1.76
C PHE A 34 -10.59 -1.64 2.69
N ALA A 35 -10.32 -2.94 2.73
CA ALA A 35 -9.23 -3.54 3.48
C ALA A 35 -8.45 -4.52 2.62
N LEU A 36 -7.15 -4.60 2.84
CA LEU A 36 -6.28 -5.60 2.24
C LEU A 36 -5.42 -6.24 3.33
N ARG A 37 -5.43 -7.57 3.40
CA ARG A 37 -4.59 -8.39 4.27
C ARG A 37 -3.74 -9.30 3.40
N TRP A 38 -2.47 -9.53 3.75
CA TRP A 38 -1.64 -10.54 3.09
C TRP A 38 -0.91 -11.42 4.10
N THR A 39 -0.54 -12.62 3.67
CA THR A 39 0.23 -13.59 4.47
C THR A 39 1.69 -13.63 4.11
N GLY A 40 2.50 -13.94 5.13
CA GLY A 40 3.91 -14.25 5.00
C GLY A 40 4.77 -13.03 4.68
N ASP A 41 6.06 -13.29 4.47
CA ASP A 41 7.09 -12.26 4.39
C ASP A 41 7.50 -11.96 2.94
N VAL A 42 6.62 -12.26 1.96
CA VAL A 42 6.91 -11.96 0.55
C VAL A 42 6.80 -10.45 0.32
N PHE A 43 5.68 -9.84 0.69
CA PHE A 43 5.47 -8.39 0.63
C PHE A 43 5.89 -7.74 1.96
N ARG A 44 7.19 -7.48 2.08
CA ARG A 44 7.84 -6.96 3.31
C ARG A 44 7.62 -5.47 3.54
N TYR A 45 7.19 -4.75 2.50
CA TYR A 45 7.07 -3.31 2.52
C TYR A 45 5.66 -2.90 2.07
N LEU A 46 5.18 -1.77 2.57
CA LEU A 46 4.00 -1.10 2.02
C LEU A 46 4.45 0.21 1.41
N TRP A 47 4.31 0.32 0.09
CA TRP A 47 4.54 1.56 -0.63
C TRP A 47 3.28 2.42 -0.53
N TYR A 48 3.49 3.69 -0.18
CA TYR A 48 2.44 4.68 -0.08
C TYR A 48 2.77 5.90 -0.92
N TRP A 49 2.26 5.90 -2.15
CA TRP A 49 2.37 7.05 -3.04
C TRP A 49 1.10 7.89 -2.94
N GLN A 50 1.31 9.21 -2.89
CA GLN A 50 0.27 10.19 -2.66
C GLN A 50 0.36 11.24 -3.75
N VAL A 51 -0.73 11.51 -4.45
CA VAL A 51 -0.84 12.63 -5.39
C VAL A 51 -2.09 13.41 -5.03
N PHE A 52 -1.91 14.54 -4.35
CA PHE A 52 -2.99 15.42 -3.91
C PHE A 52 -2.99 16.71 -4.73
N ASN A 53 -3.20 16.58 -6.05
CA ASN A 53 -3.03 17.65 -7.04
C ASN A 53 -1.61 18.27 -7.10
N GLY A 54 -0.60 17.63 -6.50
CA GLY A 54 0.78 18.15 -6.47
C GLY A 54 1.61 17.85 -7.72
N GLY A 55 1.31 16.77 -8.43
CA GLY A 55 2.07 16.36 -9.62
C GLY A 55 1.78 17.25 -10.82
N GLN A 56 2.58 18.30 -11.05
CA GLN A 56 2.35 19.25 -12.15
C GLN A 56 2.79 18.72 -13.52
N GLY A 57 3.75 17.80 -13.56
CA GLY A 57 4.25 17.21 -14.78
C GLY A 57 3.40 16.03 -15.28
N TYR A 58 3.85 15.44 -16.38
CA TYR A 58 3.36 14.14 -16.83
C TYR A 58 3.55 13.08 -15.70
N PRO A 59 2.61 12.14 -15.53
CA PRO A 59 1.33 11.99 -16.23
C PRO A 59 0.17 12.73 -15.54
N TRP A 60 0.42 13.45 -14.45
CA TRP A 60 -0.60 13.90 -13.52
C TRP A 60 -1.22 15.27 -13.87
N PHE A 61 -0.43 16.22 -14.37
CA PHE A 61 -0.87 17.57 -14.79
C PHE A 61 -1.78 18.29 -13.76
N SER A 62 -1.52 18.10 -12.46
CA SER A 62 -2.30 18.58 -11.31
C SER A 62 -3.77 18.13 -11.29
N ASN A 63 -4.11 17.04 -12.00
CA ASN A 63 -5.49 16.60 -12.22
C ASN A 63 -5.83 15.28 -11.50
N THR A 64 -4.97 14.81 -10.60
CA THR A 64 -5.21 13.60 -9.82
C THR A 64 -5.20 13.88 -8.32
N TYR A 65 -6.18 13.30 -7.64
CA TYR A 65 -6.31 13.31 -6.19
C TYR A 65 -6.53 11.88 -5.73
N ASN A 66 -5.43 11.19 -5.46
CA ASN A 66 -5.47 9.76 -5.18
C ASN A 66 -4.27 9.35 -4.33
N ILE A 67 -4.36 8.12 -3.84
CA ILE A 67 -3.26 7.42 -3.19
C ILE A 67 -3.16 6.02 -3.79
N GLY A 68 -1.99 5.40 -3.64
CA GLY A 68 -1.86 3.96 -3.73
C GLY A 68 -1.18 3.42 -2.48
N LEU A 69 -1.77 2.35 -1.94
CA LEU A 69 -1.22 1.56 -0.84
C LEU A 69 -0.93 0.18 -1.42
N GLU A 70 0.35 -0.12 -1.60
CA GLU A 70 0.79 -1.27 -2.40
C GLU A 70 1.74 -2.16 -1.61
N PRO A 71 1.39 -3.43 -1.33
CA PRO A 71 2.33 -4.39 -0.78
C PRO A 71 3.44 -4.70 -1.78
N TRP A 72 4.70 -4.47 -1.41
CA TRP A 72 5.87 -4.64 -2.26
C TRP A 72 6.91 -5.55 -1.62
N THR A 73 7.64 -6.27 -2.47
CA THR A 73 8.70 -7.22 -2.05
C THR A 73 10.05 -6.54 -1.80
N SER A 74 10.24 -5.35 -2.35
CA SER A 74 11.51 -4.61 -2.39
C SER A 74 11.33 -3.09 -2.29
N LEU A 75 12.46 -2.38 -2.21
CA LEU A 75 12.58 -0.91 -2.24
C LEU A 75 13.97 -0.51 -2.76
N PRO A 76 14.19 0.69 -3.32
CA PRO A 76 13.24 1.79 -3.51
C PRO A 76 12.54 1.75 -4.89
N THR A 77 11.76 2.79 -5.20
CA THR A 77 11.10 3.01 -6.50
C THR A 77 12.06 3.31 -7.66
N SER A 78 13.35 3.57 -7.42
CA SER A 78 14.31 4.00 -8.46
C SER A 78 14.78 2.90 -9.43
N GLY A 79 14.22 1.69 -9.30
CA GLY A 79 14.43 0.59 -10.23
C GLY A 79 15.34 -0.53 -9.71
N LEU A 80 15.45 -1.61 -10.49
CA LEU A 80 16.06 -2.86 -10.05
C LEU A 80 17.53 -2.72 -9.65
N SER A 81 18.31 -1.90 -10.35
CA SER A 81 19.73 -1.71 -10.04
C SER A 81 19.96 -1.21 -8.62
N ASP A 82 19.14 -0.26 -8.15
CA ASP A 82 19.26 0.27 -6.79
C ASP A 82 18.66 -0.68 -5.76
N VAL A 83 17.57 -1.36 -6.11
CA VAL A 83 17.01 -2.46 -5.31
C VAL A 83 18.04 -3.57 -5.06
N VAL A 84 18.85 -3.93 -6.06
CA VAL A 84 19.93 -4.91 -5.93
C VAL A 84 21.06 -4.38 -5.05
N LYS A 85 21.51 -3.13 -5.27
CA LYS A 85 22.53 -2.48 -4.42
C LYS A 85 22.10 -2.44 -2.95
N GLN A 86 20.82 -2.16 -2.68
CA GLN A 86 20.25 -2.13 -1.33
C GLN A 86 19.93 -3.52 -0.77
N LYS A 87 20.09 -4.59 -1.57
CA LYS A 87 19.85 -5.98 -1.17
C LYS A 87 18.42 -6.26 -0.67
N THR A 88 17.45 -5.52 -1.18
CA THR A 88 16.02 -5.69 -0.86
C THR A 88 15.28 -6.49 -1.93
N HIS A 89 15.96 -6.90 -3.01
CA HIS A 89 15.38 -7.78 -4.02
C HIS A 89 14.95 -9.13 -3.41
N LEU A 90 13.96 -9.73 -4.06
CA LEU A 90 13.58 -11.12 -3.82
C LEU A 90 14.42 -12.02 -4.75
N VAL A 91 14.92 -13.14 -4.24
CA VAL A 91 15.69 -14.12 -5.04
C VAL A 91 14.86 -15.37 -5.21
N LEU A 92 14.61 -15.76 -6.47
CA LEU A 92 13.97 -17.02 -6.81
C LEU A 92 15.06 -18.04 -7.20
N PRO A 93 15.20 -19.18 -6.50
CA PRO A 93 16.18 -20.18 -6.86
C PRO A 93 15.79 -20.92 -8.15
N PRO A 94 16.74 -21.59 -8.83
CA PRO A 94 16.42 -22.45 -9.98
C PRO A 94 15.36 -23.50 -9.61
N ASN A 95 14.33 -23.65 -10.45
CA ASN A 95 13.16 -24.49 -10.20
C ASN A 95 12.39 -24.15 -8.90
N GLY A 96 12.64 -22.98 -8.32
CA GLY A 96 11.99 -22.50 -7.11
C GLY A 96 10.59 -21.96 -7.36
N GLN A 97 9.80 -21.90 -6.28
CA GLN A 97 8.50 -21.26 -6.25
C GLN A 97 8.42 -20.34 -5.03
N ILE A 98 7.86 -19.14 -5.23
CA ILE A 98 7.47 -18.24 -4.15
C ILE A 98 5.97 -18.03 -4.26
N SER A 99 5.27 -18.22 -3.14
CA SER A 99 3.82 -18.06 -3.06
C SER A 99 3.48 -17.02 -2.02
N ALA A 100 2.51 -16.18 -2.35
CA ALA A 100 1.90 -15.23 -1.44
C ALA A 100 0.39 -15.27 -1.62
N SER A 101 -0.34 -14.86 -0.61
CA SER A 101 -1.79 -14.74 -0.67
C SER A 101 -2.21 -13.40 -0.09
N MET A 102 -3.25 -12.84 -0.67
CA MET A 102 -3.87 -11.60 -0.22
C MET A 102 -5.39 -11.74 -0.23
N THR A 103 -6.04 -11.02 0.66
CA THR A 103 -7.49 -10.97 0.79
C THR A 103 -7.91 -9.52 0.83
N ALA A 104 -8.73 -9.15 -0.15
CA ALA A 104 -9.37 -7.86 -0.22
C ALA A 104 -10.80 -7.97 0.33
N ALA A 105 -11.22 -7.00 1.11
CA ALA A 105 -12.55 -6.94 1.67
C ALA A 105 -13.14 -5.53 1.56
N ILE A 106 -14.44 -5.46 1.30
CA ILE A 106 -15.23 -4.25 1.50
C ILE A 106 -16.01 -4.45 2.79
N TYR A 107 -16.11 -3.40 3.61
CA TYR A 107 -16.86 -3.42 4.85
C TYR A 107 -17.69 -2.14 5.02
N THR A 108 -18.73 -2.23 5.83
CA THR A 108 -19.61 -1.11 6.17
C THR A 108 -19.86 -1.04 7.69
N GLY A 109 -20.39 0.09 8.17
CA GLY A 109 -20.79 0.29 9.57
C GLY A 109 -19.65 0.59 10.55
N LEU A 110 -18.40 0.66 10.08
CA LEU A 110 -17.23 0.97 10.89
C LEU A 110 -16.69 2.37 10.56
N SER A 111 -16.33 3.13 11.59
CA SER A 111 -15.58 4.38 11.48
C SER A 111 -14.09 4.21 11.78
N GLU A 112 -13.70 3.07 12.35
CA GLU A 112 -12.33 2.70 12.70
C GLU A 112 -12.16 1.20 12.49
N VAL A 113 -10.95 0.77 12.14
CA VAL A 113 -10.59 -0.64 11.94
C VAL A 113 -9.39 -0.95 12.82
N ASN A 114 -9.54 -1.92 13.70
CA ASN A 114 -8.50 -2.40 14.60
C ASN A 114 -7.82 -3.65 14.06
N HIS A 115 -8.52 -4.42 13.22
CA HIS A 115 -7.97 -5.66 12.67
C HIS A 115 -8.61 -6.06 11.34
N VAL A 116 -7.80 -6.66 10.48
CA VAL A 116 -8.24 -7.36 9.27
C VAL A 116 -7.71 -8.78 9.33
N SER A 117 -8.61 -9.74 9.50
CA SER A 117 -8.25 -11.15 9.53
C SER A 117 -7.82 -11.67 8.15
N ILE A 118 -7.12 -12.79 8.11
CA ILE A 118 -6.72 -13.41 6.84
C ILE A 118 -7.90 -13.89 5.99
N ASN A 119 -9.07 -14.09 6.59
CA ASN A 119 -10.28 -14.48 5.86
C ASN A 119 -11.13 -13.27 5.44
N GLY A 120 -10.61 -12.04 5.59
CA GLY A 120 -11.30 -10.82 5.17
C GLY A 120 -12.34 -10.27 6.15
N LYS A 121 -12.47 -10.84 7.35
CA LYS A 121 -13.26 -10.21 8.43
C LYS A 121 -12.56 -8.94 8.92
N VAL A 122 -13.31 -7.84 8.99
CA VAL A 122 -12.87 -6.52 9.45
C VAL A 122 -13.57 -6.17 10.76
N SER A 123 -12.84 -5.64 11.74
CA SER A 123 -13.33 -5.24 13.07
C SER A 123 -12.56 -4.06 13.64
#